data_AF-A0A965QCH7-F1
#
_entry.id   AF-A0A965QCH7-F1
#
_cell.length_a   1.000
_cell.length_b   1.000
_cell.length_c   1.000
_cell.angle_alpha   90.00
_cell.angle_beta   90.00
_cell.angle_gamma   90.00
#
_symmetry.space_group_name_H-M   'P 1'
#
loop_
_entity.id
_entity.type
_entity.pdbx_description
1 polymer ?
#
loop_
_entity_poly.entity_id
_entity_poly.type
_entity_poly.pdbx_seq_one_letter_code
_entity_poly.pdbx_strand_id
1 'polypeptide(L)' 'MEGVGTPEAVDTVMKLGMNHPMGPLALADLIGLDTCVAILDVLHTGLGDPKYRACPLLRKYVAAGWLGRKSGRGFYTYA' A
#
# COMPACT_ATOMS: atom_id res chain seq x y z
N MET A 1 -0.37 10.30 -11.56
CA MET A 1 -0.75 10.20 -10.14
C MET A 1 -2.13 10.80 -10.06
N GLU A 2 -3.13 10.03 -9.61
CA GLU A 2 -4.53 10.47 -9.68
C GLU A 2 -4.84 11.58 -8.65
N GLY A 3 -4.00 11.72 -7.61
CA GLY A 3 -3.98 12.92 -6.76
C GLY A 3 -5.26 13.17 -5.97
N VAL A 4 -6.11 12.15 -5.80
CA VAL A 4 -7.44 12.26 -5.20
C VAL A 4 -7.44 12.54 -3.69
N GLY A 5 -6.31 12.36 -3.00
CA GLY A 5 -6.18 12.62 -1.58
C GLY A 5 -4.77 12.37 -1.05
N THR A 6 -4.48 12.85 0.16
CA THR A 6 -3.21 12.56 0.84
C THR A 6 -3.28 11.20 1.56
N PRO A 7 -2.13 10.55 1.85
CA PRO A 7 -2.13 9.29 2.59
C PRO A 7 -2.89 9.37 3.92
N GLU A 8 -2.72 10.48 4.65
CA GLU A 8 -3.34 10.72 5.95
C GLU A 8 -4.86 10.84 5.82
N ALA A 9 -5.35 11.51 4.77
CA ALA A 9 -6.78 11.67 4.52
C ALA A 9 -7.43 10.32 4.21
N VAL A 10 -6.80 9.49 3.36
CA VAL A 10 -7.27 8.14 3.03
C VAL A 10 -7.36 7.27 4.28
N ASP A 11 -6.30 7.22 5.08
CA ASP A 11 -6.29 6.42 6.30
C ASP A 11 -7.26 6.94 7.36
N THR A 12 -7.46 8.26 7.45
CA THR A 12 -8.40 8.87 8.40
C THR A 12 -9.84 8.54 8.05
N VAL A 13 -10.24 8.63 6.77
CA VAL A 13 -11.59 8.25 6.33
C VAL A 13 -11.86 6.77 6.60
N MET A 14 -10.90 5.89 6.36
CA MET A 14 -11.09 4.46 6.63
C MET A 14 -11.20 4.14 8.13
N LYS A 15 -10.48 4.87 8.99
CA LYS A 15 -10.61 4.72 10.43
C LYS A 15 -11.93 5.28 10.97
N LEU A 16 -12.24 6.53 10.64
CA LEU A 16 -13.38 7.24 11.23
C LEU A 16 -14.70 6.95 10.53
N GLY A 17 -14.68 6.84 9.21
CA GLY A 17 -15.87 6.62 8.38
C GLY A 17 -16.27 5.15 8.27
N MET A 18 -15.29 4.24 8.27
CA MET A 18 -15.52 2.80 8.07
C MET A 18 -15.19 1.96 9.32
N ASN A 19 -14.86 2.61 10.45
CA ASN A 19 -14.56 1.99 11.75
C ASN A 19 -13.44 0.93 11.71
N HIS A 20 -12.47 1.07 10.79
CA HIS A 20 -11.29 0.21 10.81
C HIS A 20 -10.31 0.65 11.91
N PRO A 21 -9.62 -0.29 12.59
CA PRO A 21 -8.64 0.05 13.62
C PRO A 21 -7.38 0.73 13.05
N MET A 22 -7.12 0.56 11.75
CA MET A 22 -5.98 1.11 11.04
C MET A 22 -6.37 1.40 9.60
N GLY A 23 -5.83 2.49 9.05
CA GLY A 23 -6.03 2.83 7.64
C GLY A 23 -5.24 1.88 6.71
N PRO A 24 -5.68 1.71 5.46
CA PRO A 24 -5.10 0.75 4.53
C PRO A 24 -3.64 1.05 4.18
N LEU A 25 -3.21 2.30 4.11
CA LEU A 25 -1.84 2.66 3.75
C LEU A 25 -0.89 2.39 4.92
N ALA A 26 -1.28 2.77 6.14
CA ALA A 26 -0.54 2.40 7.35
C ALA A 26 -0.47 0.88 7.55
N LEU A 27 -1.54 0.16 7.21
CA LEU A 27 -1.56 -1.31 7.24
C LEU A 27 -0.62 -1.91 6.19
N ALA A 28 -0.60 -1.37 4.96
CA ALA A 28 0.33 -1.82 3.92
C ALA A 28 1.80 -1.60 4.35
N ASP A 29 2.11 -0.46 4.97
CA ASP A 29 3.45 -0.20 5.53
C ASP A 29 3.81 -1.13 6.70
N LEU A 30 2.82 -1.63 7.45
CA LEU A 30 3.02 -2.64 8.49
C LEU A 30 3.30 -4.03 7.91
N ILE A 31 2.57 -4.42 6.86
CA ILE A 31 2.73 -5.72 6.16
C ILE A 31 4.06 -5.77 5.39
N GLY A 32 4.42 -4.66 4.75
CA GLY A 32 5.52 -4.57 3.80
C GLY A 32 5.00 -4.39 2.38
N LEU A 33 5.42 -3.30 1.71
CA LEU A 33 4.94 -2.99 0.36
C LEU A 33 5.40 -4.00 -0.69
N ASP A 34 6.57 -4.61 -0.50
CA ASP A 34 7.07 -5.72 -1.31
C ASP A 34 6.19 -6.97 -1.19
N THR A 35 5.77 -7.31 0.02
CA THR A 35 4.81 -8.39 0.27
C THR A 35 3.47 -8.11 -0.41
N CYS A 36 2.95 -6.88 -0.30
CA CYS A 36 1.70 -6.48 -0.96
C CYS A 36 1.80 -6.62 -2.50
N VAL A 37 2.91 -6.16 -3.10
CA VAL A 37 3.14 -6.31 -4.55
C VAL A 37 3.24 -7.78 -4.94
N ALA A 38 3.95 -8.61 -4.17
CA ALA A 38 4.08 -10.03 -4.45
C ALA A 38 2.74 -10.76 -4.42
N ILE A 39 1.88 -10.48 -3.44
CA ILE A 39 0.53 -11.05 -3.35
C ILE A 39 -0.30 -10.65 -4.58
N LEU A 40 -0.28 -9.38 -4.96
CA LEU A 40 -1.00 -8.90 -6.14
C LEU A 40 -0.50 -9.53 -7.44
N ASP A 41 0.81 -9.76 -7.56
CA ASP A 41 1.40 -10.43 -8.74
C ASP A 41 1.00 -11.90 -8.85
N VAL A 42 0.94 -12.60 -7.71
CA VAL A 42 0.42 -13.97 -7.65
C VAL A 42 -1.06 -14.01 -8.02
N LEU A 43 -1.88 -13.09 -7.49
CA LEU A 43 -3.31 -13.02 -7.83
C LEU A 43 -3.54 -12.67 -9.30
N HIS A 44 -2.80 -11.70 -9.83
CA HIS A 44 -2.91 -11.27 -11.22
C HIS A 44 -2.52 -12.39 -12.19
N THR A 45 -1.41 -13.10 -11.91
CA THR A 45 -0.93 -14.19 -12.76
C THR A 45 -1.81 -15.43 -12.62
N GLY A 46 -2.23 -15.77 -11.40
CA GLY A 46 -3.01 -16.98 -11.13
C GLY A 46 -4.47 -16.88 -11.58
N LEU A 47 -5.07 -15.70 -11.54
CA LEU A 47 -6.47 -15.48 -11.94
C LEU A 47 -6.60 -14.88 -13.35
N GLY A 48 -5.52 -14.33 -13.93
CA GLY A 48 -5.52 -13.71 -15.24
C GLY A 48 -6.37 -12.43 -15.35
N ASP A 49 -6.79 -11.87 -14.21
CA ASP A 49 -7.73 -10.75 -14.14
C ASP A 49 -6.99 -9.43 -13.82
N PRO A 50 -7.07 -8.41 -14.71
CA PRO A 50 -6.35 -7.15 -14.54
C PRO A 50 -6.75 -6.36 -13.29
N LYS A 51 -7.87 -6.69 -12.63
CA LYS A 51 -8.27 -6.05 -11.36
C LYS A 51 -7.25 -6.25 -10.23
N TYR A 52 -6.43 -7.30 -10.31
CA TYR A 52 -5.39 -7.60 -9.31
C TYR A 52 -4.03 -7.00 -9.63
N ARG A 53 -3.90 -6.27 -10.74
CA ARG A 53 -2.63 -5.66 -11.13
C ARG A 53 -2.15 -4.68 -10.06
N ALA A 54 -0.93 -4.90 -9.56
CA ALA A 54 -0.32 -3.99 -8.59
C ALA A 54 -0.19 -2.56 -9.15
N CYS A 55 -0.56 -1.57 -8.34
CA CYS A 55 -0.48 -0.16 -8.72
C CYS A 55 0.98 0.24 -9.06
N PRO A 56 1.22 1.01 -10.14
CA PRO A 56 2.56 1.48 -10.48
C PRO A 56 3.28 2.23 -9.35
N LEU A 57 2.55 2.91 -8.47
CA LEU A 57 3.12 3.60 -7.31
C LEU A 57 3.76 2.62 -6.32
N LEU A 58 3.07 1.51 -6.01
CA LEU A 58 3.60 0.49 -5.10
C LEU A 58 4.91 -0.11 -5.65
N ARG A 59 4.95 -0.41 -6.96
CA ARG A 59 6.19 -0.90 -7.59
C ARG A 59 7.33 0.11 -7.51
N LYS A 60 7.05 1.41 -7.68
CA LYS A 60 8.06 2.47 -7.52
C LYS A 60 8.61 2.54 -6.10
N TYR A 61 7.75 2.39 -5.08
CA TYR A 61 8.19 2.40 -3.68
C TYR A 61 9.04 1.17 -3.36
N VAL A 62 8.64 -0.02 -3.82
CA VAL A 62 9.42 -1.24 -3.68
C VAL A 62 10.79 -1.11 -4.37
N ALA A 63 10.82 -0.59 -5.60
CA ALA A 63 12.07 -0.36 -6.33
C ALA A 63 12.99 0.67 -5.66
N ALA A 64 12.43 1.63 -4.91
CA ALA A 64 13.17 2.60 -4.11
C ALA A 64 13.60 2.08 -2.73
N GLY A 65 13.27 0.84 -2.37
CA GLY A 65 13.53 0.28 -1.04
C GLY A 65 12.65 0.86 0.07
N TRP A 66 11.55 1.53 -0.29
CA TRP A 66 10.57 2.04 0.68
C TRP A 66 9.54 0.95 0.93
N LEU A 67 9.86 0.06 1.86
CA LEU A 67 9.11 -1.17 2.13
C LEU A 67 8.16 -1.02 3.33
N GLY A 68 7.98 0.19 3.86
CA GLY A 68 7.16 0.45 5.05
C GLY A 68 7.99 0.49 6.32
N ARG A 69 7.42 0.03 7.43
CA ARG A 69 8.04 0.11 8.76
C ARG A 69 9.40 -0.57 8.83
N LYS A 70 9.55 -1.72 8.15
CA LYS A 70 10.79 -2.51 8.17
C LYS A 70 12.00 -1.82 7.53
N SER A 71 11.78 -0.78 6.72
CA SER A 71 12.84 0.00 6.07
C SER A 71 12.85 1.46 6.49
N GLY A 72 12.10 1.83 7.54
CA GLY A 72 11.98 3.22 8.01
C GLY A 72 11.16 4.14 7.09
N ARG A 73 10.63 3.63 5.96
CA ARG A 73 9.87 4.44 5.00
C ARG A 73 9.00 3.59 4.09
N GLY A 74 7.76 4.02 3.89
CA GLY A 74 6.81 3.52 2.90
C GLY A 74 5.92 4.67 2.41
N PHE A 75 4.60 4.56 2.63
CA PHE A 75 3.69 5.71 2.55
C PHE A 75 3.98 6.76 3.62
N TYR A 76 4.41 6.33 4.80
CA TYR A 76 4.86 7.19 5.89
C TYR A 76 6.37 7.06 6.13
N THR A 77 6.92 7.97 6.92
CA THR A 77 8.29 7.88 7.43
C THR A 77 8.26 7.40 8.87
N TYR A 78 9.16 6.48 9.22
CA TYR A 78 9.25 5.85 10.53
C TYR A 78 10.65 6.10 11.11
N ALA A 79 10.71 6.48 12.38
CA ALA A 79 11.94 6.70 13.14
C ALA A 79 12.47 5.39 13.74
#